data_AF-A0A9D4A3U8-F1
#
_entry.id   AF-A0A9D4A3U8-F1
#
_cell.length_a   1.000
_cell.length_b   1.000
_cell.length_c   1.000
_cell.angle_alpha   90.00
_cell.angle_beta   90.00
_cell.angle_gamma   90.00
#
_symmetry.space_group_name_H-M   'P 1'
#
loop_
_entity.id
_entity.type
_entity.pdbx_description
1 polymer ?
#
loop_
_entity_poly.entity_id
_entity_poly.type
_entity_poly.pdbx_seq_one_letter_code
_entity_poly.pdbx_strand_id
1 'polypeptide(L)'
;MEMPEVILVCYCGNPAKLNMSWSNDNPGRRFFGCKKFGNGFRQLCRFFSWFDPPLTPRSRFVVLGLLKKLRSLEDARKRERRRWLLLLVIVTIFLFLKA
;
A
#
# COMPACT_ATOMS: atom_id res chain seq x y z
N MET A 1 -11.96 17.08 16.49
CA MET A 1 -11.14 17.82 15.51
C MET A 1 -11.96 17.86 14.24
N GLU A 2 -12.67 18.96 14.02
CA GLU A 2 -13.57 19.10 12.88
C GLU A 2 -12.74 19.05 11.59
N MET A 3 -13.10 18.13 10.70
CA MET A 3 -12.59 18.13 9.33
C MET A 3 -13.07 19.42 8.68
N PRO A 4 -12.19 20.24 8.08
CA PRO A 4 -12.65 21.44 7.39
C PRO A 4 -13.66 21.01 6.32
N GLU A 5 -14.85 21.60 6.32
CA GLU A 5 -15.94 21.38 5.36
C GLU A 5 -15.62 21.86 3.93
N VAL A 6 -14.32 21.92 3.58
CA VAL A 6 -13.90 22.32 2.24
C VAL A 6 -14.05 21.12 1.31
N ILE A 7 -15.20 21.04 0.65
CA ILE A 7 -15.44 20.09 -0.43
C ILE A 7 -14.58 20.52 -1.63
N LEU A 8 -13.43 19.87 -1.82
CA LEU A 8 -12.61 20.07 -3.00
C LEU A 8 -13.30 19.44 -4.21
N VAL A 9 -13.48 20.22 -5.27
CA VAL A 9 -14.09 19.78 -6.53
C VAL A 9 -12.99 19.58 -7.58
N CYS A 10 -13.01 18.44 -8.25
CA CYS A 10 -12.05 18.15 -9.32
C CYS A 10 -12.43 18.83 -10.64
N TYR A 11 -11.54 18.78 -11.65
CA TYR A 11 -11.79 19.37 -12.97
C TYR A 11 -12.98 18.76 -13.74
N CYS A 12 -13.55 17.65 -13.26
CA CYS A 12 -14.80 17.10 -13.80
C CYS A 12 -16.05 17.66 -13.10
N GLY A 13 -15.94 18.64 -12.20
CA GLY A 13 -17.07 19.17 -11.43
C GLY A 13 -17.59 18.24 -10.33
N ASN A 14 -16.88 17.14 -10.04
CA ASN A 14 -17.26 16.17 -9.02
C ASN A 14 -16.44 16.36 -7.72
N PRO A 15 -16.98 16.04 -6.53
CA PRO A 15 -16.19 16.01 -5.30
C PRO A 15 -14.96 15.11 -5.43
N ALA A 16 -13.80 15.64 -5.01
CA ALA A 16 -12.56 14.91 -4.98
C ALA A 16 -12.54 13.97 -3.77
N LYS A 17 -12.02 12.77 -3.98
CA LYS A 17 -11.92 11.73 -2.95
C LYS A 17 -10.61 11.87 -2.19
N LEU A 18 -10.66 11.71 -0.87
CA LEU A 18 -9.46 11.55 -0.05
C LEU A 18 -8.84 10.16 -0.27
N ASN A 19 -7.57 10.13 -0.66
CA ASN A 19 -6.79 8.95 -0.94
C ASN A 19 -5.48 8.99 -0.13
N MET A 20 -4.83 7.84 0.00
CA MET A 20 -3.53 7.69 0.66
C MET A 20 -2.45 7.32 -0.36
N SER A 21 -1.30 7.98 -0.32
CA SER A 21 -0.16 7.64 -1.16
C SER A 21 0.61 6.46 -0.56
N TRP A 22 0.93 5.49 -1.41
CA TRP A 22 1.75 4.32 -1.08
C TRP A 22 3.14 4.38 -1.73
N SER A 23 3.49 5.53 -2.33
CA SER A 23 4.81 5.75 -2.90
C SER A 23 5.89 5.83 -1.82
N ASN A 24 7.13 5.44 -2.15
CA ASN A 24 8.27 5.59 -1.24
C ASN A 24 8.61 7.07 -0.96
N ASP A 25 8.17 7.99 -1.82
CA ASP A 25 8.39 9.43 -1.65
C ASP A 25 7.41 10.08 -0.68
N ASN A 26 6.18 9.57 -0.64
CA ASN A 26 5.11 10.11 0.20
C ASN A 26 4.35 8.99 0.93
N PRO A 27 5.02 8.11 1.69
CA PRO A 27 4.37 6.94 2.27
C PRO A 27 3.34 7.37 3.33
N GLY A 28 2.10 6.91 3.17
CA GLY A 28 1.00 7.19 4.10
C GLY A 28 0.44 8.61 4.03
N ARG A 29 0.96 9.49 3.16
CA ARG A 29 0.50 10.87 3.04
C ARG A 29 -0.80 10.94 2.25
N ARG A 30 -1.83 11.61 2.78
CA ARG A 30 -3.13 11.71 2.11
C ARG A 30 -3.20 12.87 1.12
N PHE A 31 -3.97 12.66 0.06
CA PHE A 31 -4.24 13.64 -1.00
C PHE A 31 -5.68 13.50 -1.51
N PHE A 32 -6.25 14.59 -2.01
CA PHE A 32 -7.50 14.58 -2.76
C PHE A 32 -7.23 14.34 -4.24
N GLY A 33 -7.98 13.43 -4.83
CA GLY A 33 -7.89 13.09 -6.25
C GLY A 33 -9.26 12.82 -6.88
N CYS A 34 -9.36 13.02 -8.20
CA CYS A 34 -10.56 12.64 -8.94
C CYS A 34 -10.73 11.11 -8.98
N LYS A 35 -11.97 10.61 -9.10
CA LYS A 35 -12.21 9.19 -9.40
C LYS A 35 -11.58 8.72 -10.73
N LYS A 36 -11.38 9.65 -11.67
CA LYS A 36 -10.70 9.44 -12.96
C LYS A 36 -9.19 9.72 -12.89
N PHE A 37 -8.61 9.69 -11.69
CA PHE A 37 -7.17 9.85 -11.48
C PHE A 37 -6.47 8.51 -11.76
N GLY A 38 -5.67 8.44 -12.83
CA GLY A 38 -4.87 7.26 -13.18
C GLY A 38 -5.12 6.68 -14.58
N ASN A 39 -4.26 5.74 -14.97
CA ASN A 39 -4.17 5.18 -16.33
C ASN A 39 -5.22 4.08 -16.52
N GLY A 40 -6.46 4.47 -16.82
CA GLY A 40 -7.55 3.52 -17.12
C GLY A 40 -8.82 4.17 -17.68
N PHE A 41 -8.84 5.50 -17.77
CA PHE A 41 -9.99 6.25 -18.25
C PHE A 41 -9.67 6.88 -19.62
N ARG A 42 -10.66 6.87 -20.52
CA ARG A 42 -10.57 7.51 -21.85
C ARG A 42 -10.25 9.00 -21.76
N GLN A 43 -10.71 9.66 -20.71
CA GLN A 43 -10.33 11.03 -20.34
C GLN A 43 -9.87 11.04 -18.88
N LEU A 44 -8.56 11.27 -18.68
CA LEU A 44 -7.98 11.37 -17.34
C LEU A 44 -8.29 12.73 -16.72
N CYS A 45 -8.63 12.72 -15.43
CA CYS A 45 -8.67 13.94 -14.63
C CYS A 45 -7.48 13.95 -13.68
N ARG A 46 -6.52 14.83 -13.95
CA ARG A 46 -5.28 14.95 -13.16
C ARG A 46 -5.42 15.90 -11.96
N PHE A 47 -6.63 16.14 -11.49
CA PHE A 47 -6.83 16.91 -10.26
C PHE A 47 -6.15 16.22 -9.08
N PHE A 48 -5.35 16.97 -8.33
CA PHE A 48 -4.56 16.50 -7.22
C PHE A 48 -4.33 17.64 -6.21
N SER A 49 -4.53 17.38 -4.92
CA SER A 49 -4.16 18.32 -3.85
C SER A 49 -3.75 17.57 -2.59
N TRP A 50 -2.68 17.99 -1.92
CA TRP A 50 -2.25 17.35 -0.68
C TRP A 50 -3.20 17.68 0.48
N PHE A 51 -3.63 16.67 1.23
CA PHE A 51 -4.39 16.86 2.47
C PHE A 51 -3.44 17.02 3.66
N ASP A 52 -2.50 16.08 3.81
CA ASP A 52 -1.51 16.15 4.87
C ASP A 52 -0.31 17.02 4.42
N PRO A 53 0.35 17.74 5.34
CA PRO A 53 1.64 18.36 5.08
C PRO A 53 2.70 17.30 4.72
N PRO A 54 3.83 17.69 4.09
CA PRO A 54 4.92 16.77 3.83
C PRO A 54 5.45 16.18 5.15
N LEU A 55 5.81 14.89 5.11
CA LEU A 55 6.47 14.26 6.24
C LEU A 55 7.84 14.90 6.49
N THR A 56 8.19 15.08 7.76
CA THR A 56 9.57 15.44 8.13
C THR A 56 10.54 14.36 7.65
N PRO A 57 11.83 14.70 7.39
CA PRO A 57 12.83 13.71 7.02
C PRO A 57 12.91 12.56 8.03
N ARG A 58 12.88 12.87 9.33
CA ARG A 58 12.91 11.87 10.42
C ARG A 58 11.73 10.91 10.36
N SER A 59 10.50 11.41 10.25
CA SER A 59 9.31 10.55 10.17
C SER A 59 9.31 9.71 8.89
N ARG A 60 9.75 10.27 7.76
CA ARG A 60 9.92 9.52 6.51
C ARG A 60 10.88 8.35 6.67
N PHE A 61 12.05 8.56 7.29
CA PHE A 61 13.02 7.48 7.55
C PHE A 61 12.44 6.38 8.43
N VAL A 62 11.74 6.74 9.52
CA VAL A 62 11.11 5.78 10.42
C VAL A 62 10.05 4.95 9.69
N VAL A 63 9.14 5.60 8.95
CA VAL A 63 8.06 4.91 8.20
C VAL A 63 8.65 3.97 7.15
N LEU A 64 9.63 4.42 6.37
CA LEU A 64 10.28 3.57 5.35
C LEU A 64 11.06 2.40 5.98
N GLY A 65 11.74 2.64 7.09
CA GLY A 65 12.44 1.59 7.85
C GLY A 65 11.50 0.52 8.36
N LEU A 66 10.36 0.92 8.93
CA LEU A 66 9.31 0.01 9.39
C LEU A 66 8.70 -0.79 8.23
N LEU A 67 8.37 -0.14 7.11
CA LEU A 67 7.87 -0.83 5.91
C LEU A 67 8.88 -1.86 5.38
N LYS A 68 10.18 -1.53 5.38
CA LYS A 68 11.24 -2.48 5.00
C LYS A 68 11.29 -3.67 5.95
N LYS A 69 11.21 -3.43 7.26
CA LYS A 69 11.19 -4.50 8.27
C LYS A 69 9.96 -5.40 8.11
N LEU A 70 8.78 -4.83 7.91
CA LEU A 70 7.54 -5.58 7.68
C LEU A 70 7.67 -6.53 6.47
N ARG A 71 8.10 -6.01 5.32
CA ARG A 71 8.35 -6.83 4.12
C ARG A 71 9.34 -7.97 4.41
N SER A 72 10.44 -7.68 5.11
CA SER A 72 11.44 -8.71 5.45
C SER A 72 10.88 -9.82 6.35
N LEU A 73 9.98 -9.48 7.29
CA LEU A 73 9.32 -10.44 8.17
C LEU A 73 8.27 -11.26 7.41
N GLU A 74 7.50 -10.64 6.51
CA GLU A 74 6.56 -11.34 5.63
C GLU A 74 7.29 -12.32 4.71
N ASP A 75 8.42 -11.93 4.14
CA ASP A 75 9.25 -12.80 3.30
C ASP A 75 9.86 -13.96 4.10
N ALA A 76 10.35 -13.70 5.31
CA ALA A 76 10.84 -14.74 6.22
C ALA A 76 9.74 -15.76 6.54
N ARG A 77 8.55 -15.28 6.93
CA ARG A 77 7.38 -16.12 7.19
C ARG A 77 6.96 -16.93 5.96
N LYS A 78 7.00 -16.33 4.76
CA LYS A 78 6.69 -17.01 3.50
C LYS A 78 7.71 -18.09 3.15
N ARG A 79 9.00 -17.87 3.44
CA ARG A 79 10.05 -18.89 3.28
C ARG A 79 9.87 -20.04 4.26
N GLU A 80 9.59 -19.74 5.52
CA GLU A 80 9.32 -20.74 6.54
C GLU A 80 8.11 -21.59 6.18
N ARG A 81 6.98 -20.97 5.81
CA ARG A 81 5.79 -21.69 5.34
C ARG A 81 6.11 -22.62 4.17
N ARG A 82 6.90 -22.17 3.19
CA ARG A 82 7.34 -23.02 2.06
C ARG A 82 8.18 -24.20 2.51
N ARG A 83 9.12 -24.01 3.44
CA ARG A 83 9.93 -25.10 4.01
C ARG A 83 9.04 -26.13 4.71
N TRP A 84 8.11 -25.70 5.55
CA TRP A 84 7.18 -26.60 6.23
C TRP A 84 6.29 -27.37 5.26
N LEU A 85 5.77 -26.70 4.23
CA LEU A 85 5.00 -27.38 3.17
C LEU A 85 5.84 -28.43 2.45
N LEU A 86 7.09 -28.14 2.11
CA LEU A 86 8.00 -29.11 1.49
C LEU A 86 8.30 -30.30 2.42
N LEU A 87 8.55 -30.04 3.70
CA LEU A 87 8.77 -31.11 4.69
C LEU A 87 7.53 -32.00 4.85
N LEU A 88 6.33 -31.42 4.93
CA LEU A 88 5.08 -32.16 4.99
C LEU A 88 4.91 -33.06 3.76
N VAL A 89 5.16 -32.53 2.56
CA VAL A 89 5.09 -33.31 1.31
C VAL A 89 6.09 -34.48 1.35
N ILE A 90 7.34 -34.23 1.73
CA ILE A 90 8.37 -35.27 1.83
C ILE A 90 7.94 -36.38 2.82
N VAL A 91 7.46 -36.02 4.01
CA VAL A 91 7.00 -37.00 5.02
C VAL A 91 5.83 -37.81 4.48
N THR A 92 4.83 -37.18 3.86
CA THR A 92 3.70 -37.90 3.26
C THR A 92 4.16 -38.89 2.20
N ILE A 93 5.06 -38.50 1.28
CA ILE A 93 5.63 -39.41 0.26
C ILE A 93 6.32 -40.60 0.93
N PHE A 94 7.15 -40.40 1.95
CA PHE A 94 7.80 -41.51 2.65
C PHE A 94 6.80 -42.45 3.33
N LEU A 95 5.69 -41.95 3.87
CA LEU A 95 4.64 -42.79 4.45
C LEU A 95 3.93 -43.64 3.38
N PHE A 96 3.71 -43.09 2.18
CA PHE A 96 3.06 -43.81 1.07
C PHE A 96 4.01 -44.73 0.29
N LEU A 97 5.32 -44.45 0.26
CA LEU A 97 6.33 -45.31 -0.39
C LEU A 97 6.81 -46.46 0.50
N LYS A 98 6.53 -46.39 1.81
CA LYS A 98 6.91 -47.42 2.79
C LYS A 98 5.74 -48.34 3.16
N ALA A 99 4.55 -48.09 2.60
CA ALA A 99 3.36 -48.95 2.66
C ALA A 99 3.28 -49.77 1.36
#